data_AF-A0A816XHU4-F1
#
_entry.id   AF-A0A816XHU4-F1
#
_cell.length_a   1.000
_cell.length_b   1.000
_cell.length_c   1.000
_cell.angle_alpha   90.00
_cell.angle_beta   90.00
_cell.angle_gamma   90.00
#
_symmetry.space_group_name_H-M   'P 1'
#
loop_
_entity.id
_entity.type
_entity.pdbx_description
1 polymer ?
#
loop_
_entity_poly.entity_id
_entity_poly.type
_entity_poly.pdbx_seq_one_letter_code
_entity_poly.pdbx_strand_id
1 'polypeptide(L)'
;IIVINGVEQQFVSCDRCKKLLIYRQRDGTTSMAKHKRACYGSLTTSNGCVDNQSNVTEYYASSKCSEIPKRIKEKVKLTCTEFTALDCRAFELVPGEDFLKIVHTISDAGRCFSHLARVNVNELIPSPITINRNVDLESLAAIDKDLLEELCIFIKLFDQAINQLSDENKPTIHQVIPILQLLINHCEITLDDSDGLKDVKHFVAQVVTNAITINKPRLTTCDPSSSPPQTVSLEDLLGRCFDQPQLVVKVDNEVDDYMALDTFLNEKEDVLLFWKDHSNKFPMLSSIVQDLYAIPASNTVVE
;
A
#
# COMPACT_ATOMS: atom_id res chain seq x y z
N ILE A 1 -31.80 -22.98 -39.36
CA ILE A 1 -30.38 -23.35 -39.57
C ILE A 1 -29.67 -23.02 -38.27
N ILE A 2 -28.99 -23.98 -37.66
CA ILE A 2 -28.27 -23.76 -36.39
C ILE A 2 -26.78 -23.84 -36.72
N VAL A 3 -26.03 -22.78 -36.40
CA VAL A 3 -24.58 -22.71 -36.62
C VAL A 3 -23.89 -23.09 -35.32
N ILE A 4 -23.11 -24.17 -35.33
CA ILE A 4 -22.32 -24.60 -34.17
C ILE A 4 -20.85 -24.54 -34.59
N ASN A 5 -20.03 -23.74 -33.90
CA ASN A 5 -18.61 -23.51 -34.20
C ASN A 5 -18.35 -23.02 -35.64
N GLY A 6 -19.22 -22.14 -36.16
CA GLY A 6 -19.07 -21.56 -37.50
C GLY A 6 -19.44 -22.50 -38.66
N VAL A 7 -19.97 -23.70 -38.36
CA VAL A 7 -20.42 -24.66 -39.37
C VAL A 7 -21.95 -24.75 -39.33
N GLU A 8 -22.59 -24.52 -40.48
CA GLU A 8 -24.04 -24.73 -40.64
C GLU A 8 -24.37 -26.20 -40.49
N GLN A 9 -25.23 -26.52 -39.52
CA GLN A 9 -25.72 -27.87 -39.32
C GLN A 9 -27.17 -27.97 -39.78
N GLN A 10 -27.44 -28.99 -40.59
CA GLN A 10 -28.77 -29.37 -41.02
C GLN A 10 -29.31 -30.42 -40.06
N PHE A 11 -30.57 -30.28 -39.67
CA PHE A 11 -31.24 -31.21 -38.76
C PHE A 11 -32.51 -31.74 -39.39
N VAL A 12 -32.87 -32.95 -39.00
CA VAL A 12 -34.11 -33.62 -39.39
C VAL A 12 -34.77 -34.18 -38.12
N SER A 13 -36.10 -34.10 -38.02
CA SER A 13 -36.83 -34.69 -36.90
C SER A 13 -37.48 -36.01 -37.30
N CYS A 14 -37.54 -36.94 -36.36
CA CYS A 14 -38.35 -38.15 -36.55
C CYS A 14 -39.82 -37.81 -36.30
N ASP A 15 -40.71 -38.06 -37.26
CA ASP A 15 -42.14 -37.74 -37.10
C ASP A 15 -42.83 -38.50 -35.97
N ARG A 16 -42.27 -39.65 -35.55
CA ARG A 16 -42.85 -40.54 -34.56
C ARG A 16 -42.47 -40.18 -33.12
N CYS A 17 -41.18 -40.10 -32.82
CA CYS A 17 -40.69 -39.80 -31.46
C CYS A 17 -40.25 -38.33 -31.28
N LYS A 18 -40.36 -37.51 -32.34
CA LYS A 18 -39.94 -36.10 -32.37
C LYS A 18 -38.47 -35.83 -32.03
N LYS A 19 -37.63 -36.87 -31.96
CA LYS A 19 -36.19 -36.72 -31.75
C LYS A 19 -35.54 -36.01 -32.93
N LEU A 20 -34.79 -34.93 -32.65
CA LEU A 20 -33.95 -34.25 -33.63
C LEU A 20 -32.65 -35.04 -33.86
N LEU A 21 -32.28 -35.18 -35.12
CA LEU A 21 -31.08 -35.87 -35.57
C LEU A 21 -30.29 -34.95 -36.50
N ILE A 22 -28.96 -35.03 -36.41
CA ILE A 22 -28.07 -34.30 -37.31
C ILE A 22 -28.11 -34.96 -38.69
N TYR A 23 -28.37 -34.15 -39.71
CA TYR A 23 -28.28 -34.53 -41.11
C TYR A 23 -26.93 -34.07 -41.67
N ARG A 24 -26.16 -35.02 -42.20
CA ARG A 24 -24.92 -34.74 -42.92
C ARG A 24 -25.09 -35.25 -44.34
N GLN A 25 -24.90 -34.37 -45.32
CA GLN A 25 -25.05 -34.73 -46.74
C GLN A 25 -24.11 -35.88 -47.16
N ARG A 26 -22.92 -35.97 -46.53
CA ARG A 26 -21.94 -37.05 -46.74
C ARG A 26 -22.41 -38.43 -46.24
N ASP A 27 -23.09 -38.46 -45.09
CA ASP A 27 -23.52 -39.72 -44.44
C ASP A 27 -24.99 -40.06 -44.77
N GLY A 28 -25.65 -39.22 -45.57
CA GLY A 28 -27.02 -39.39 -46.05
C GLY A 28 -28.04 -39.63 -44.93
N THR A 29 -28.96 -40.57 -45.16
CA THR A 29 -30.02 -40.94 -44.20
C THR A 29 -29.56 -41.94 -43.14
N THR A 30 -28.26 -42.22 -43.01
CA THR A 30 -27.75 -43.31 -42.13
C THR A 30 -28.15 -43.13 -40.67
N SER A 31 -28.06 -41.90 -40.14
CA SER A 31 -28.52 -41.56 -38.78
C SER A 31 -30.02 -41.81 -38.63
N MET A 32 -30.82 -41.45 -39.63
CA MET A 32 -32.27 -41.68 -39.65
C MET A 32 -32.60 -43.18 -39.81
N ALA A 33 -31.83 -43.93 -40.59
CA ALA A 33 -32.05 -45.37 -40.81
C ALA A 33 -31.71 -46.19 -39.55
N LYS A 34 -30.63 -45.84 -38.84
CA LYS A 34 -30.29 -46.41 -37.53
C LYS A 34 -31.37 -46.06 -36.50
N HIS A 35 -31.78 -44.80 -36.46
CA HIS A 35 -32.85 -44.35 -35.59
C HIS A 35 -34.18 -45.04 -35.89
N LYS A 36 -34.57 -45.19 -37.16
CA LYS A 36 -35.80 -45.87 -37.59
C LYS A 36 -35.87 -47.29 -37.04
N ARG A 37 -34.77 -48.06 -37.11
CA ARG A 37 -34.74 -49.41 -36.54
C ARG A 37 -34.98 -49.43 -35.02
N ALA A 38 -34.33 -48.53 -34.29
CA ALA A 38 -34.51 -48.42 -32.84
C ALA A 38 -35.90 -47.87 -32.45
N CYS A 39 -36.40 -46.89 -33.20
CA CYS A 39 -37.67 -46.21 -32.96
C CYS A 39 -38.88 -47.12 -33.26
N TYR A 40 -38.76 -48.04 -34.23
CA TYR A 40 -39.80 -49.02 -34.51
C TYR A 40 -39.82 -50.21 -33.53
N GLY A 41 -38.68 -50.57 -32.93
CA GLY A 41 -38.60 -51.67 -31.96
C GLY A 41 -39.18 -51.37 -30.58
N SER A 42 -39.51 -50.10 -30.28
CA SER A 42 -39.87 -49.66 -28.93
C SER A 42 -41.34 -49.80 -28.55
N LEU A 43 -42.14 -50.61 -29.28
CA LEU A 43 -43.60 -50.73 -29.04
C LEU A 43 -44.05 -52.03 -28.34
N THR A 44 -43.13 -52.88 -27.91
CA THR A 44 -43.45 -54.07 -27.11
C THR A 44 -42.58 -54.15 -25.88
N THR A 45 -42.76 -53.20 -24.97
CA THR A 45 -42.61 -53.35 -23.50
C THR A 45 -42.93 -52.01 -22.87
N SER A 46 -44.13 -51.90 -22.31
CA SER A 46 -44.40 -50.94 -21.23
C SER A 46 -43.52 -51.33 -20.04
N ASN A 47 -42.32 -50.78 -19.97
CA ASN A 47 -41.55 -50.51 -18.75
C ASN A 47 -40.15 -50.01 -19.14
N GLY A 48 -39.85 -48.76 -18.76
CA GLY A 48 -38.48 -48.26 -18.67
C GLY A 48 -37.86 -47.79 -19.99
N CYS A 49 -38.39 -46.73 -20.60
CA CYS A 49 -37.54 -45.85 -21.40
C CYS A 49 -36.80 -44.93 -20.43
N VAL A 50 -35.51 -45.20 -20.23
CA VAL A 50 -34.59 -44.26 -19.62
C VAL A 50 -34.55 -43.05 -20.55
N ASP A 51 -35.21 -41.98 -20.12
CA ASP A 51 -35.12 -40.63 -20.69
C ASP A 51 -33.68 -40.12 -20.52
N ASN A 52 -32.77 -40.60 -21.36
CA ASN A 52 -31.43 -40.02 -21.53
C ASN A 52 -31.43 -38.90 -22.57
N GLN A 53 -32.57 -38.26 -22.81
CA GLN A 53 -32.58 -37.00 -23.54
C GLN A 53 -32.60 -35.90 -22.48
N SER A 54 -31.42 -35.33 -22.24
CA SER A 54 -31.23 -34.15 -21.39
C SER A 54 -32.31 -33.13 -21.74
N ASN A 55 -33.05 -32.67 -20.74
CA ASN A 55 -34.08 -31.68 -20.97
C ASN A 55 -33.40 -30.43 -21.57
N VAL A 56 -34.03 -29.76 -22.53
CA VAL A 56 -33.42 -28.54 -23.13
C VAL A 56 -33.12 -27.50 -22.05
N THR A 57 -33.92 -27.49 -20.97
CA THR A 57 -33.68 -26.68 -19.77
C THR A 57 -32.38 -27.04 -19.05
N GLU A 58 -31.88 -28.27 -19.15
CA GLU A 58 -30.63 -28.74 -18.54
C GLU A 58 -29.39 -28.14 -19.23
N TYR A 59 -29.47 -27.87 -20.54
CA TYR A 59 -28.45 -27.11 -21.27
C TYR A 59 -28.37 -25.65 -20.79
N TYR A 60 -29.51 -25.06 -20.38
CA TYR A 60 -29.56 -23.71 -19.80
C TYR A 60 -29.29 -23.69 -18.28
N ALA A 61 -29.54 -24.80 -17.57
CA ALA A 61 -29.31 -24.95 -16.13
C ALA A 61 -27.84 -25.19 -15.76
N SER A 62 -26.95 -25.43 -16.73
CA SER A 62 -25.50 -25.54 -16.49
C SER A 62 -24.80 -24.21 -16.21
N SER A 63 -25.55 -23.12 -16.06
CA SER A 63 -25.07 -21.85 -15.49
C SER A 63 -24.79 -21.98 -13.98
N LYS A 64 -24.11 -23.05 -13.55
CA LYS A 64 -23.37 -23.04 -12.28
C LYS A 64 -22.42 -21.85 -12.41
N CYS A 65 -22.50 -20.92 -11.46
CA CYS A 65 -21.57 -19.80 -11.33
C CYS A 65 -20.15 -20.37 -11.45
N SER A 66 -19.55 -20.25 -12.64
CA SER A 66 -18.28 -20.87 -12.94
C SER A 66 -17.26 -20.23 -12.01
N GLU A 67 -16.64 -21.04 -11.16
CA GLU A 67 -15.56 -20.54 -10.29
C GLU A 67 -14.54 -19.81 -11.16
N ILE A 68 -14.26 -18.54 -10.81
CA ILE A 68 -13.29 -17.73 -11.53
C ILE A 68 -11.95 -18.49 -11.54
N PRO A 69 -11.35 -18.77 -12.73
CA PRO A 69 -10.10 -19.50 -12.84
C PRO A 69 -9.01 -18.94 -11.92
N LYS A 70 -8.27 -19.82 -11.23
CA LYS A 70 -7.21 -19.43 -10.27
C LYS A 70 -6.22 -18.41 -10.85
N ARG A 71 -5.80 -18.62 -12.11
CA ARG A 71 -4.90 -17.70 -12.82
C ARG A 71 -5.44 -16.28 -12.92
N ILE A 72 -6.76 -16.12 -13.10
CA ILE A 72 -7.41 -14.80 -13.17
C ILE A 72 -7.46 -14.18 -11.78
N LYS A 73 -7.83 -14.96 -10.76
CA LYS A 73 -7.83 -14.51 -9.35
C LYS A 73 -6.46 -13.97 -8.92
N GLU A 74 -5.38 -14.70 -9.22
CA GLU A 74 -4.01 -14.26 -8.89
C GLU A 74 -3.64 -12.98 -9.64
N LYS A 75 -4.03 -12.84 -10.91
CA LYS A 75 -3.77 -11.62 -11.67
C LYS A 75 -4.51 -10.41 -11.08
N VAL A 76 -5.78 -10.56 -10.73
CA VAL A 76 -6.57 -9.49 -10.08
C VAL A 76 -5.94 -9.10 -8.75
N LYS A 77 -5.56 -10.09 -7.93
CA LYS A 77 -4.88 -9.85 -6.65
C LYS A 77 -3.62 -8.99 -6.83
N LEU A 78 -2.73 -9.40 -7.74
CA LEU A 78 -1.49 -8.65 -8.01
C LEU A 78 -1.78 -7.22 -8.46
N THR A 79 -2.71 -7.03 -9.41
CA THR A 79 -3.08 -5.70 -9.89
C THR A 79 -3.69 -4.82 -8.79
N CYS A 80 -4.51 -5.37 -7.90
CA CYS A 80 -5.04 -4.62 -6.75
C CYS A 80 -3.92 -4.22 -5.78
N THR A 81 -2.95 -5.10 -5.53
CA THR A 81 -1.78 -4.78 -4.69
C THR A 81 -0.94 -3.67 -5.29
N GLU A 82 -0.63 -3.75 -6.58
CA GLU A 82 0.10 -2.70 -7.31
C GLU A 82 -0.67 -1.38 -7.28
N PHE A 83 -1.97 -1.38 -7.53
CA PHE A 83 -2.84 -0.21 -7.44
C PHE A 83 -2.76 0.45 -6.05
N THR A 84 -2.90 -0.34 -4.97
CA THR A 84 -2.83 0.21 -3.61
C THR A 84 -1.45 0.78 -3.28
N ALA A 85 -0.37 0.13 -3.74
CA ALA A 85 0.98 0.53 -3.43
C ALA A 85 1.46 1.74 -4.24
N LEU A 86 1.21 1.75 -5.55
CA LEU A 86 1.69 2.80 -6.45
C LEU A 86 0.88 4.09 -6.35
N ASP A 87 -0.42 3.99 -6.08
CA ASP A 87 -1.31 5.15 -5.97
C ASP A 87 -1.53 5.57 -4.50
N CYS A 88 -0.79 4.98 -3.56
CA CYS A 88 -0.90 5.20 -2.12
C CYS A 88 -2.35 5.14 -1.60
N ARG A 89 -3.10 4.11 -2.02
CA ARG A 89 -4.51 3.91 -1.63
C ARG A 89 -4.62 2.96 -0.45
N ALA A 90 -5.59 3.23 0.42
CA ALA A 90 -5.95 2.36 1.53
C ALA A 90 -6.39 0.98 1.02
N PHE A 91 -6.03 -0.10 1.74
CA PHE A 91 -6.36 -1.46 1.34
C PHE A 91 -7.87 -1.72 1.38
N GLU A 92 -8.57 -1.01 2.25
CA GLU A 92 -10.03 -1.02 2.45
C GLU A 92 -10.78 -0.47 1.22
N LEU A 93 -10.11 0.25 0.33
CA LEU A 93 -10.71 0.75 -0.91
C LEU A 93 -11.12 -0.40 -1.86
N VAL A 94 -10.29 -1.44 -1.96
CA VAL A 94 -10.50 -2.56 -2.90
C VAL A 94 -11.80 -3.35 -2.62
N PRO A 95 -12.14 -3.70 -1.37
CA PRO A 95 -13.43 -4.30 -1.05
C PRO A 95 -14.58 -3.27 -0.93
N GLY A 96 -14.33 -1.98 -1.09
CA GLY A 96 -15.34 -0.92 -0.93
C GLY A 96 -16.48 -1.03 -1.95
N GLU A 97 -17.72 -0.85 -1.51
CA GLU A 97 -18.92 -1.04 -2.33
C GLU A 97 -18.90 -0.18 -3.61
N ASP A 98 -18.48 1.08 -3.51
CA ASP A 98 -18.45 1.99 -4.66
C ASP A 98 -17.32 1.67 -5.65
N PHE A 99 -16.17 1.20 -5.16
CA PHE A 99 -15.12 0.68 -6.03
C PHE A 99 -15.60 -0.56 -6.79
N LEU A 100 -16.30 -1.48 -6.11
CA LEU A 100 -16.91 -2.65 -6.75
C LEU A 100 -17.97 -2.24 -7.80
N LYS A 101 -18.79 -1.22 -7.54
CA LYS A 101 -19.73 -0.68 -8.55
C LYS A 101 -18.99 -0.20 -9.80
N ILE A 102 -17.87 0.49 -9.65
CA ILE A 102 -17.02 0.92 -10.79
C ILE A 102 -16.49 -0.30 -11.55
N VAL A 103 -15.93 -1.29 -10.85
CA VAL A 103 -15.39 -2.51 -11.46
C VAL A 103 -16.48 -3.27 -12.23
N HIS A 104 -17.67 -3.41 -11.66
CA HIS A 104 -18.82 -4.01 -12.33
C HIS A 104 -19.21 -3.24 -13.59
N THR A 105 -19.30 -1.91 -13.49
CA THR A 105 -19.65 -1.03 -14.64
C THR A 105 -18.63 -1.16 -15.77
N ILE A 106 -17.34 -1.15 -15.46
CA ILE A 106 -16.26 -1.33 -16.46
C ILE A 106 -16.32 -2.73 -17.07
N SER A 107 -16.59 -3.77 -16.27
CA SER A 107 -16.72 -5.14 -16.74
C SER A 107 -17.89 -5.31 -17.71
N ASP A 108 -19.05 -4.73 -17.39
CA ASP A 108 -20.23 -4.76 -18.26
C ASP A 108 -20.02 -3.94 -19.52
N ALA A 109 -19.38 -2.77 -19.42
CA ALA A 109 -18.96 -2.00 -20.60
C ALA A 109 -18.03 -2.84 -21.50
N GLY A 110 -17.08 -3.56 -20.92
CA GLY A 110 -16.20 -4.49 -21.64
C GLY A 110 -16.96 -5.56 -22.43
N ARG A 111 -18.10 -6.04 -21.94
CA ARG A 111 -18.96 -6.99 -22.67
C ARG A 111 -19.61 -6.33 -23.90
N CYS A 112 -20.01 -5.07 -23.79
CA CYS A 112 -20.56 -4.28 -24.91
C CYS A 112 -19.52 -4.06 -26.02
N PHE A 113 -18.24 -3.97 -25.66
CA PHE A 113 -17.12 -3.81 -26.60
C PHE A 113 -16.54 -5.14 -27.09
N SER A 114 -17.22 -6.27 -26.91
CA SER A 114 -16.72 -7.61 -27.29
C SER A 114 -16.32 -7.76 -28.77
N HIS A 115 -16.86 -6.91 -29.66
CA HIS A 115 -16.51 -6.86 -31.08
C HIS A 115 -15.23 -6.05 -31.37
N LEU A 116 -14.78 -5.23 -30.43
CA LEU A 116 -13.55 -4.45 -30.55
C LEU A 116 -12.37 -5.28 -30.07
N ALA A 117 -11.32 -5.37 -30.89
CA ALA A 117 -10.12 -6.14 -30.53
C ALA A 117 -9.39 -5.54 -29.31
N ARG A 118 -9.50 -4.23 -29.09
CA ARG A 118 -8.92 -3.49 -27.95
C ARG A 118 -9.78 -2.28 -27.64
N VAL A 119 -9.98 -2.01 -26.35
CA VAL A 119 -10.62 -0.79 -25.84
C VAL A 119 -9.53 0.15 -25.33
N ASN A 120 -9.59 1.43 -25.74
CA ASN A 120 -8.71 2.45 -25.19
C ASN A 120 -9.22 2.86 -23.79
N VAL A 121 -8.54 2.40 -22.73
CA VAL A 121 -8.95 2.65 -21.34
C VAL A 121 -8.92 4.15 -21.00
N ASN A 122 -8.03 4.92 -21.63
CA ASN A 122 -7.92 6.36 -21.39
C ASN A 122 -9.12 7.15 -21.92
N GLU A 123 -9.87 6.60 -22.88
CA GLU A 123 -11.11 7.20 -23.37
C GLU A 123 -12.33 6.73 -22.56
N LEU A 124 -12.23 5.56 -21.91
CA LEU A 124 -13.30 5.00 -21.09
C LEU A 124 -13.39 5.67 -19.72
N ILE A 125 -12.25 5.98 -19.11
CA ILE A 125 -12.19 6.57 -17.77
C ILE A 125 -12.21 8.09 -17.88
N PRO A 126 -13.15 8.81 -17.22
CA PRO A 126 -13.20 10.25 -17.28
C PRO A 126 -11.97 10.88 -16.61
N SER A 127 -11.53 12.02 -17.16
CA SER A 127 -10.43 12.79 -16.55
C SER A 127 -10.80 13.30 -15.15
N PRO A 128 -9.81 13.58 -14.27
CA PRO A 128 -10.07 14.17 -12.96
C PRO A 128 -10.89 15.47 -13.01
N ILE A 129 -10.69 16.29 -14.05
CA ILE A 129 -11.44 17.54 -14.26
C ILE A 129 -12.91 17.22 -14.55
N THR A 130 -13.16 16.20 -15.37
CA THR A 130 -14.52 15.77 -15.69
C THR A 130 -15.22 15.24 -14.45
N ILE A 131 -14.53 14.42 -13.65
CA ILE A 131 -15.08 13.92 -12.38
C ILE A 131 -15.44 15.10 -11.48
N ASN A 132 -14.49 16.01 -11.22
CA ASN A 132 -14.70 17.17 -10.35
C ASN A 132 -15.92 18.03 -10.76
N ARG A 133 -16.14 18.24 -12.06
CA ARG A 133 -17.30 18.98 -12.57
C ARG A 133 -18.64 18.27 -12.38
N ASN A 134 -18.61 16.95 -12.22
CA ASN A 134 -19.79 16.11 -12.07
C ASN A 134 -19.92 15.53 -10.65
N VAL A 135 -19.07 15.96 -9.71
CA VAL A 135 -19.28 15.64 -8.31
C VAL A 135 -20.52 16.40 -7.86
N ASP A 136 -21.48 15.66 -7.31
CA ASP A 136 -22.65 16.25 -6.69
C ASP A 136 -22.20 17.00 -5.43
N LEU A 137 -22.45 18.31 -5.37
CA LEU A 137 -22.12 19.15 -4.23
C LEU A 137 -22.82 18.66 -2.96
N GLU A 138 -23.96 17.98 -3.07
CA GLU A 138 -24.65 17.38 -1.93
C GLU A 138 -23.84 16.24 -1.29
N SER A 139 -23.10 15.47 -2.09
CA SER A 139 -22.23 14.39 -1.58
C SER A 139 -21.02 14.93 -0.79
N LEU A 140 -20.53 16.13 -1.17
CA LEU A 140 -19.45 16.82 -0.46
C LEU A 140 -19.95 17.58 0.78
N ALA A 141 -21.25 17.89 0.86
CA ALA A 141 -21.84 18.55 2.01
C ALA A 141 -21.81 17.69 3.28
N ALA A 142 -21.65 16.37 3.14
CA ALA A 142 -21.49 15.44 4.25
C ALA A 142 -20.10 15.47 4.89
N ILE A 143 -19.11 16.12 4.28
CA ILE A 143 -17.78 16.27 4.86
C ILE A 143 -17.84 17.33 5.96
N ASP A 144 -17.43 16.94 7.17
CA ASP A 144 -17.26 17.85 8.28
C ASP A 144 -16.07 18.79 8.01
N LYS A 145 -16.39 20.03 7.64
CA LYS A 145 -15.40 21.06 7.29
C LYS A 145 -14.62 21.53 8.50
N ASP A 146 -15.25 21.56 9.66
CA ASP A 146 -14.64 22.06 10.89
C ASP A 146 -13.60 21.03 11.36
N LEU A 147 -13.95 19.74 11.36
CA LEU A 147 -13.01 18.65 11.62
C LEU A 147 -11.86 18.64 10.60
N LEU A 148 -12.14 18.86 9.31
CA LEU A 148 -11.09 18.89 8.28
C LEU A 148 -10.10 20.03 8.51
N GLU A 149 -10.60 21.23 8.84
CA GLU A 149 -9.74 22.38 9.17
C GLU A 149 -8.90 22.10 10.43
N GLU A 150 -9.50 21.51 11.45
CA GLU A 150 -8.83 21.09 12.68
C GLU A 150 -7.69 20.09 12.40
N LEU A 151 -7.94 19.08 11.56
CA LEU A 151 -6.94 18.11 11.13
C LEU A 151 -5.81 18.76 10.33
N CYS A 152 -6.14 19.70 9.43
CA CYS A 152 -5.12 20.44 8.69
C CYS A 152 -4.23 21.26 9.63
N ILE A 153 -4.81 21.90 10.66
CA ILE A 153 -4.04 22.65 11.66
C ILE A 153 -3.17 21.69 12.48
N PHE A 154 -3.72 20.55 12.90
CA PHE A 154 -2.99 19.54 13.65
C PHE A 154 -1.77 19.01 12.90
N ILE A 155 -1.89 18.69 11.61
CA ILE A 155 -0.81 18.10 10.80
C ILE A 155 0.33 19.11 10.52
N LYS A 156 0.06 20.41 10.50
CA LYS A 156 1.08 21.43 10.19
C LYS A 156 2.32 21.38 11.09
N LEU A 157 2.19 20.98 12.34
CA LEU A 157 3.35 20.89 13.24
C LEU A 157 4.31 19.77 12.82
N PHE A 158 3.79 18.68 12.26
CA PHE A 158 4.60 17.58 11.74
C PHE A 158 5.36 18.00 10.48
N ASP A 159 4.72 18.78 9.61
CA ASP A 159 5.37 19.36 8.43
C ASP A 159 6.52 20.29 8.85
N GLN A 160 6.30 21.15 9.84
CA GLN A 160 7.35 21.99 10.41
C GLN A 160 8.50 21.17 11.02
N ALA A 161 8.19 20.10 11.75
CA ALA A 161 9.19 19.20 12.32
C ALA A 161 10.03 18.51 11.24
N ILE A 162 9.40 18.03 10.16
CA ILE A 162 10.08 17.40 9.02
C ILE A 162 11.05 18.39 8.36
N ASN A 163 10.58 19.60 8.09
CA ASN A 163 11.39 20.66 7.49
C ASN A 163 12.57 21.06 8.37
N GLN A 164 12.38 21.15 9.69
CA GLN A 164 13.46 21.47 10.64
C GLN A 164 14.51 20.36 10.71
N LEU A 165 14.09 19.09 10.79
CA LEU A 165 15.02 17.95 10.88
C LEU A 165 15.77 17.66 9.58
N SER A 166 15.26 18.16 8.45
CA SER A 166 15.83 17.97 7.12
C SER A 166 16.66 19.16 6.63
N ASP A 167 16.88 20.20 7.46
CA ASP A 167 17.76 21.32 7.09
C ASP A 167 19.22 20.86 6.95
N GLU A 168 19.83 21.12 5.80
CA GLU A 168 21.23 20.75 5.52
C GLU A 168 22.23 21.84 5.94
N ASN A 169 21.75 23.06 6.20
CA ASN A 169 22.62 24.21 6.47
C ASN A 169 22.93 24.38 7.96
N LYS A 170 22.29 23.58 8.82
CA LYS A 170 22.42 23.65 10.28
C LYS A 170 22.43 22.25 10.88
N PRO A 171 23.07 22.05 12.05
CA PRO A 171 22.95 20.78 12.75
C PRO A 171 21.51 20.48 13.10
N THR A 172 21.03 19.27 12.81
CA THR A 172 19.64 18.88 13.10
C THR A 172 19.53 17.75 14.12
N ILE A 173 20.58 16.95 14.32
CA ILE A 173 20.55 15.78 15.24
C ILE A 173 20.20 16.15 16.69
N HIS A 174 20.67 17.31 17.17
CA HIS A 174 20.37 17.79 18.52
C HIS A 174 18.89 18.19 18.70
N GLN A 175 18.19 18.48 17.60
CA GLN A 175 16.79 18.89 17.62
C GLN A 175 15.82 17.71 17.67
N VAL A 176 16.29 16.47 17.40
CA VAL A 176 15.45 15.27 17.40
C VAL A 176 14.70 15.09 18.71
N ILE A 177 15.39 15.20 19.85
CA ILE A 177 14.76 15.02 21.17
C ILE A 177 13.76 16.15 21.49
N PRO A 178 14.12 17.45 21.36
CA PRO A 178 13.16 18.55 21.53
C PRO A 178 11.93 18.46 20.62
N ILE A 179 12.13 18.20 19.33
CA ILE A 179 11.03 18.08 18.35
C ILE A 179 10.15 16.88 18.69
N LEU A 180 10.73 15.74 19.08
CA LEU A 180 9.97 14.58 19.50
C LEU A 180 9.08 14.90 20.71
N GLN A 181 9.63 15.58 21.73
CA GLN A 181 8.84 16.00 22.89
C GLN A 181 7.73 16.98 22.50
N LEU A 182 8.02 17.93 21.61
CA LEU A 182 7.05 18.87 21.06
C LEU A 182 5.89 18.14 20.36
N LEU A 183 6.19 17.13 19.54
CA LEU A 183 5.19 16.32 18.85
C LEU A 183 4.36 15.48 19.82
N ILE A 184 4.97 14.91 20.86
CA ILE A 184 4.25 14.17 21.91
C ILE A 184 3.26 15.09 22.62
N ASN A 185 3.71 16.27 23.05
CA ASN A 185 2.85 17.26 23.72
C ASN A 185 1.71 17.71 22.79
N HIS A 186 1.97 17.86 21.49
CA HIS A 186 0.96 18.22 20.51
C HIS A 186 -0.10 17.13 20.28
N CYS A 187 0.24 15.87 20.58
CA CYS A 187 -0.71 14.76 20.54
C CYS A 187 -1.54 14.62 21.83
N GLU A 188 -1.34 15.47 22.84
CA GLU A 188 -2.17 15.45 24.04
C GLU A 188 -3.62 15.82 23.70
N ILE A 189 -4.54 14.99 24.18
CA ILE A 189 -5.98 15.19 23.99
C ILE A 189 -6.45 16.33 24.90
N THR A 190 -7.07 17.33 24.29
CA THR A 190 -7.69 18.45 24.99
C THR A 190 -9.21 18.29 25.04
N LEU A 191 -9.86 19.02 25.94
CA LEU A 191 -11.32 19.00 26.06
C LEU A 191 -12.01 19.66 24.85
N ASP A 192 -11.31 20.58 24.18
CA ASP A 192 -11.82 21.34 23.04
C ASP A 192 -11.69 20.58 21.71
N ASP A 193 -10.93 19.47 21.69
CA ASP A 193 -10.76 18.66 20.49
C ASP A 193 -12.08 18.00 20.07
N SER A 194 -12.35 17.96 18.76
CA SER A 194 -13.44 17.15 18.22
C SER A 194 -13.19 15.65 18.42
N ASP A 195 -14.24 14.83 18.42
CA ASP A 195 -14.11 13.39 18.61
C ASP A 195 -13.21 12.74 17.53
N GLY A 196 -13.33 13.19 16.28
CA GLY A 196 -12.46 12.75 15.20
C GLY A 196 -10.99 13.14 15.42
N LEU A 197 -10.71 14.34 15.93
CA LEU A 197 -9.33 14.73 16.24
C LEU A 197 -8.76 13.91 17.41
N LYS A 198 -9.56 13.62 18.45
CA LYS A 198 -9.13 12.79 19.58
C LYS A 198 -8.67 11.42 19.13
N ASP A 199 -9.41 10.78 18.24
CA ASP A 199 -9.05 9.48 17.67
C ASP A 199 -7.72 9.54 16.92
N VAL A 200 -7.52 10.59 16.10
CA VAL A 200 -6.28 10.81 15.36
C VAL A 200 -5.10 11.08 16.31
N LYS A 201 -5.25 11.98 17.28
CA LYS A 201 -4.23 12.28 18.30
C LYS A 201 -3.82 11.03 19.07
N HIS A 202 -4.80 10.24 19.51
CA HIS A 202 -4.54 8.98 20.21
C HIS A 202 -3.75 8.00 19.34
N PHE A 203 -4.15 7.82 18.09
CA PHE A 203 -3.43 6.95 17.14
C PHE A 203 -2.00 7.44 16.90
N VAL A 204 -1.80 8.73 16.62
CA VAL A 204 -0.48 9.30 16.34
C VAL A 204 0.41 9.22 17.59
N ALA A 205 -0.11 9.51 18.78
CA ALA A 205 0.64 9.37 20.03
C ALA A 205 1.18 7.94 20.22
N GLN A 206 0.37 6.93 19.92
CA GLN A 206 0.79 5.54 19.97
C GLN A 206 1.92 5.25 18.97
N VAL A 207 1.78 5.69 17.72
CA VAL A 207 2.80 5.50 16.68
C VAL A 207 4.12 6.17 17.06
N VAL A 208 4.07 7.43 17.48
CA VAL A 208 5.25 8.21 17.88
C VAL A 208 5.95 7.56 19.07
N THR A 209 5.20 7.16 20.11
CA THR A 209 5.77 6.50 21.30
C THR A 209 6.41 5.14 20.97
N ASN A 210 5.79 4.37 20.08
CA ASN A 210 6.32 3.07 19.67
C ASN A 210 7.61 3.20 18.85
N ALA A 211 7.72 4.22 18.00
CA ALA A 211 8.92 4.49 17.21
C ALA A 211 10.16 4.76 18.10
N ILE A 212 9.98 5.34 19.29
CA ILE A 212 11.04 5.60 20.28
C ILE A 212 11.58 4.29 20.86
N THR A 213 10.71 3.31 21.08
CA THR A 213 11.10 2.04 21.73
C THR A 213 11.82 1.10 20.75
N ILE A 214 11.42 1.12 19.48
CA ILE A 214 11.95 0.22 18.43
C ILE A 214 13.34 0.67 17.96
N ASN A 215 13.64 1.96 17.97
CA ASN A 215 14.91 2.53 17.50
C ASN A 215 15.92 2.80 18.61
N LYS A 216 15.78 2.19 19.79
CA LYS A 216 16.87 2.20 20.76
C LYS A 216 18.06 1.48 20.11
N PRO A 217 19.21 2.14 19.87
CA PRO A 217 20.34 1.49 19.24
C PRO A 217 20.69 0.26 20.08
N ARG A 218 20.54 -0.93 19.47
CA ARG A 218 21.08 -2.16 20.05
C ARG A 218 22.59 -1.97 20.10
N LEU A 219 23.09 -1.56 21.25
CA LEU A 219 24.45 -1.90 21.66
C LEU A 219 24.48 -3.42 21.73
N THR A 220 24.83 -4.05 20.61
CA THR A 220 25.13 -5.48 20.58
C THR A 220 26.32 -5.68 21.51
N THR A 221 26.03 -6.18 22.71
CA THR A 221 27.05 -6.73 23.59
C THR A 221 27.70 -7.88 22.84
N CYS A 222 28.96 -7.71 22.46
CA CYS A 222 29.74 -8.77 21.83
C CYS A 222 29.78 -9.98 22.76
N ASP A 223 29.37 -11.14 22.25
CA ASP A 223 29.47 -12.43 22.93
C ASP A 223 30.93 -12.72 23.32
N PRO A 224 31.24 -13.05 24.58
CA PRO A 224 32.61 -13.34 25.03
C PRO A 224 33.15 -14.71 24.58
N SER A 225 32.53 -15.39 23.62
CA SER A 225 32.85 -16.78 23.25
C SER A 225 33.43 -16.99 21.85
N SER A 226 33.78 -15.94 21.12
CA SER A 226 34.54 -16.08 19.87
C SER A 226 35.99 -15.58 20.05
N SER A 227 36.95 -16.43 19.67
CA SER A 227 38.38 -16.15 19.65
C SER A 227 38.70 -14.84 18.92
N PRO A 228 39.68 -14.05 19.38
CA PRO A 228 39.87 -12.68 18.90
C PRO A 228 40.35 -12.66 17.44
N PRO A 229 39.63 -12.02 16.51
CA PRO A 229 40.30 -11.37 15.40
C PRO A 229 41.05 -10.17 15.97
N GLN A 230 42.24 -9.93 15.43
CA GLN A 230 43.23 -8.93 15.88
C GLN A 230 42.56 -7.62 16.32
N THR A 231 42.92 -7.18 17.53
CA THR A 231 42.50 -5.92 18.15
C THR A 231 42.82 -4.76 17.22
N VAL A 232 41.80 -4.28 16.52
CA VAL A 232 41.81 -2.91 15.99
C VAL A 232 41.39 -2.04 17.16
N SER A 233 42.31 -1.20 17.64
CA SER A 233 42.06 -0.35 18.80
C SER A 233 40.91 0.61 18.49
N LEU A 234 40.14 1.02 19.51
CA LEU A 234 39.19 2.14 19.36
C LEU A 234 39.93 3.42 18.91
N GLU A 235 41.23 3.49 19.22
CA GLU A 235 42.17 4.50 18.74
C GLU A 235 42.44 4.40 17.23
N ASP A 236 42.29 3.22 16.60
CA ASP A 236 42.47 3.08 15.14
C ASP A 236 41.23 3.53 14.36
N LEU A 237 40.03 3.49 14.98
CA LEU A 237 38.78 3.92 14.36
C LEU A 237 38.55 5.43 14.49
N LEU A 238 39.00 6.03 15.60
CA LEU A 238 38.88 7.46 15.90
C LEU A 238 40.18 8.24 15.68
N GLY A 239 41.34 7.59 15.70
CA GLY A 239 42.65 8.26 15.75
C GLY A 239 43.07 8.99 14.48
N ARG A 240 42.42 8.74 13.33
CA ARG A 240 42.69 9.48 12.10
C ARG A 240 42.04 10.87 12.04
N CYS A 241 41.12 11.18 12.95
CA CYS A 241 40.48 12.51 13.01
C CYS A 241 41.25 13.51 13.88
N PHE A 242 42.18 13.05 14.75
CA PHE A 242 42.79 13.89 15.79
C PHE A 242 44.27 14.26 15.55
N ASP A 243 44.78 14.12 14.32
CA ASP A 243 46.19 14.40 13.95
C ASP A 243 46.55 15.90 13.87
N GLN A 244 45.93 16.77 14.67
CA GLN A 244 46.43 18.11 14.92
C GLN A 244 47.25 18.15 16.22
N PRO A 245 48.37 18.90 16.26
CA PRO A 245 49.29 18.87 17.39
C PRO A 245 48.58 19.40 18.64
N GLN A 246 48.25 18.49 19.55
CA GLN A 246 47.58 18.84 20.80
C GLN A 246 48.55 19.55 21.75
N LEU A 247 48.18 20.78 22.12
CA LEU A 247 48.60 21.36 23.39
C LEU A 247 48.11 20.43 24.50
N VAL A 248 49.04 19.89 25.29
CA VAL A 248 48.76 19.00 26.41
C VAL A 248 48.04 19.79 27.52
N VAL A 249 46.72 19.91 27.40
CA VAL A 249 45.83 20.40 28.45
C VAL A 249 45.35 19.18 29.23
N LYS A 250 45.30 19.26 30.57
CA LYS A 250 44.76 18.19 31.41
C LYS A 250 43.31 17.90 31.00
N VAL A 251 43.08 16.71 30.47
CA VAL A 251 41.81 16.20 29.93
C VAL A 251 40.84 15.76 31.04
N ASP A 252 41.30 15.72 32.29
CA ASP A 252 40.48 15.24 33.40
C ASP A 252 39.39 16.27 33.75
N ASN A 253 38.13 15.91 33.43
CA ASN A 253 36.87 16.50 33.88
C ASN A 253 36.12 17.49 32.95
N GLU A 254 36.42 17.57 31.63
CA GLU A 254 35.63 18.42 30.71
C GLU A 254 34.11 18.15 30.77
N VAL A 255 33.72 16.88 30.91
CA VAL A 255 32.31 16.47 31.00
C VAL A 255 31.67 17.00 32.28
N ASP A 256 32.33 16.84 33.43
CA ASP A 256 31.79 17.32 34.71
C ASP A 256 31.70 18.85 34.72
N ASP A 257 32.70 19.53 34.15
CA ASP A 257 32.73 20.98 34.02
C ASP A 257 31.65 21.51 33.06
N TYR A 258 31.31 20.76 32.01
CA TYR A 258 30.19 21.05 31.11
C TYR A 258 28.84 20.81 31.78
N MET A 259 28.69 19.70 32.51
CA MET A 259 27.46 19.38 33.24
C MET A 259 27.20 20.33 34.42
N ALA A 260 28.24 20.91 35.01
CA ALA A 260 28.14 21.94 36.04
C ALA A 260 27.90 23.36 35.48
N LEU A 261 27.90 23.51 34.16
CA LEU A 261 27.68 24.80 33.50
C LEU A 261 26.20 25.19 33.60
N ASP A 262 25.89 26.26 34.33
CA ASP A 262 24.52 26.80 34.45
C ASP A 262 24.18 27.68 33.24
N THR A 263 24.37 27.14 32.04
CA THR A 263 24.13 27.86 30.78
C THR A 263 23.02 27.17 30.02
N PHE A 264 21.89 27.86 29.90
CA PHE A 264 20.79 27.46 29.04
C PHE A 264 21.02 28.11 27.68
N LEU A 265 21.27 27.30 26.66
CA LEU A 265 21.25 27.77 25.28
C LEU A 265 19.84 28.27 24.97
N ASN A 266 19.74 29.52 24.54
CA ASN A 266 18.47 30.08 24.13
C ASN A 266 18.05 29.47 22.77
N GLU A 267 16.76 29.37 22.47
CA GLU A 267 16.25 28.73 21.22
C GLU A 267 16.79 29.36 19.92
N LYS A 268 17.41 30.54 20.02
CA LYS A 268 17.98 31.30 18.90
C LYS A 268 19.51 31.28 18.85
N GLU A 269 20.17 30.70 19.84
CA GLU A 269 21.63 30.62 19.86
C GLU A 269 22.11 29.49 18.96
N ASP A 270 23.07 29.82 18.10
CA ASP A 270 23.70 28.84 17.22
C ASP A 270 24.61 27.94 18.07
N VAL A 271 24.23 26.66 18.17
CA VAL A 271 24.95 25.70 18.98
C VAL A 271 26.40 25.51 18.49
N LEU A 272 26.68 25.70 17.20
CA LEU A 272 28.05 25.67 16.68
C LEU A 272 28.85 26.88 17.14
N LEU A 273 28.25 28.05 17.23
CA LEU A 273 28.92 29.23 17.79
C LEU A 273 29.25 29.03 19.27
N PHE A 274 28.34 28.44 20.04
CA PHE A 274 28.59 28.11 21.44
C PHE A 274 29.86 27.23 21.60
N TRP A 275 29.94 26.12 20.86
CA TRP A 275 31.11 25.22 20.95
C TRP A 275 32.39 25.84 20.40
N LYS A 276 32.28 26.74 19.42
CA LYS A 276 33.42 27.51 18.91
C LYS A 276 33.98 28.45 19.98
N ASP A 277 33.12 29.17 20.68
CA ASP A 277 33.51 30.14 21.72
C ASP A 277 34.07 29.44 22.97
N HIS A 278 33.59 28.23 23.27
CA HIS A 278 34.05 27.42 24.41
C HIS A 278 35.15 26.41 24.06
N SER A 279 35.70 26.44 22.84
CA SER A 279 36.75 25.51 22.38
C SER A 279 38.03 25.52 23.23
N ASN A 280 38.39 26.68 23.80
CA ASN A 280 39.55 26.76 24.70
C ASN A 280 39.28 26.12 26.07
N LYS A 281 38.01 26.07 26.50
CA LYS A 281 37.60 25.51 27.80
C LYS A 281 37.31 24.01 27.69
N PHE A 282 36.73 23.58 26.58
CA PHE A 282 36.36 22.19 26.32
C PHE A 282 36.93 21.70 24.98
N PRO A 283 38.27 21.62 24.84
CA PRO A 283 38.89 21.29 23.56
C PRO A 283 38.48 19.92 23.03
N MET A 284 38.34 18.91 23.88
CA MET A 284 37.92 17.58 23.42
C MET A 284 36.41 17.51 23.12
N LEU A 285 35.57 18.02 24.02
CA LEU A 285 34.12 18.00 23.79
C LEU A 285 33.74 18.83 22.55
N SER A 286 34.37 19.97 22.33
CA SER A 286 34.09 20.80 21.15
C SER A 286 34.40 20.05 19.85
N SER A 287 35.46 19.24 19.83
CA SER A 287 35.78 18.40 18.68
C SER A 287 34.75 17.29 18.46
N ILE A 288 34.40 16.56 19.53
CA ILE A 288 33.41 15.47 19.45
C ILE A 288 32.04 16.00 19.02
N VAL A 289 31.63 17.16 19.54
CA VAL A 289 30.34 17.74 19.23
C VAL A 289 30.27 18.24 17.80
N GLN A 290 31.37 18.77 17.24
CA GLN A 290 31.42 19.12 15.82
C GLN A 290 31.18 17.89 14.94
N ASP A 291 31.83 16.77 15.23
CA ASP A 291 31.61 15.51 14.50
C ASP A 291 30.18 14.99 14.66
N LEU A 292 29.63 15.06 15.88
CA LEU A 292 28.25 14.64 16.16
C LEU A 292 27.24 15.50 15.39
N TYR A 293 27.43 16.82 15.37
CA TYR A 293 26.51 17.78 14.74
C TYR A 293 26.60 17.81 13.22
N ALA A 294 27.67 17.24 12.64
CA ALA A 294 27.75 16.99 11.21
C ALA A 294 26.82 15.85 10.76
N ILE A 295 26.26 15.06 11.67
CA ILE A 295 25.30 14.00 11.36
C ILE A 295 23.91 14.64 11.14
N PRO A 296 23.31 14.51 9.94
CA PRO A 296 21.94 14.97 9.72
C PRO A 296 20.94 14.05 10.42
N ALA A 297 19.87 14.61 10.97
CA ALA A 297 18.77 13.84 11.56
C ALA A 297 17.93 13.09 10.51
N SER A 298 17.90 13.61 9.28
CA SER A 298 17.15 13.05 8.15
C SER A 298 18.10 12.44 7.12
N ASN A 299 17.68 11.31 6.53
CA ASN A 299 18.35 10.70 5.37
C ASN A 299 17.79 11.21 4.02
N THR A 300 16.80 12.09 4.06
CA THR A 300 16.14 12.67 2.89
C THR A 300 16.15 14.19 2.96
N VAL A 301 16.49 14.81 1.84
CA VAL A 301 16.30 16.25 1.64
C VAL A 301 14.82 16.47 1.34
N VAL A 302 14.19 17.41 2.02
CA VAL A 302 12.82 17.83 1.69
C VAL A 302 12.95 18.91 0.60
N GLU A 303 12.52 18.58 -0.62
CA GLU A 303 12.50 19.48 -1.78
C GLU A 303 11.37 20.51 -1.72
#